data_AF-A0A0P4UUX5-F1
#
_entry.id   AF-A0A0P4UUX5-F1
#
_cell.length_a   1.000
_cell.length_b   1.000
_cell.length_c   1.000
_cell.angle_alpha   90.00
_cell.angle_beta   90.00
_cell.angle_gamma   90.00
#
_symmetry.space_group_name_H-M   'P 1'
#
loop_
_entity.id
_entity.type
_entity.pdbx_description
1 polymer ?
#
loop_
_entity_poly.entity_id
_entity_poly.type
_entity_poly.pdbx_seq_one_letter_code
_entity_poly.pdbx_strand_id
1 'polypeptide(L)'
;MKKILGLISLAIVAVMVAVTTGHAQDLPLVGFLFDGRSAGDSRQAAVSLVGIRFTGECPGELSPSTSARFFSKSTQPAPELRAVVRNVTFGFAGEQKPFTDREYFNGDVSEGFVIRFGDRHEGKFLAVRPGENQFEYEIRRGKQSIETGKFSATFDSRTFEQERDARLVWRETKYCVRYEKKRCVKERVSGYYERTCS
;
A
#
# COMPACT_ATOMS: atom_id res chain seq x y z
N MET A 1 -6.72 23.97 83.60
CA MET A 1 -5.97 22.70 83.50
C MET A 1 -6.69 21.76 82.56
N LYS A 2 -5.97 21.26 81.53
CA LYS A 2 -6.11 19.95 80.88
C LYS A 2 -7.49 19.48 80.35
N LYS A 3 -7.47 19.20 79.03
CA LYS A 3 -7.99 17.99 78.32
C LYS A 3 -9.49 17.99 77.94
N ILE A 4 -9.96 17.50 76.79
CA ILE A 4 -9.37 16.77 75.64
C ILE A 4 -10.29 16.99 74.43
N LEU A 5 -9.67 17.07 73.25
CA LEU A 5 -10.23 16.98 71.90
C LEU A 5 -11.19 15.78 71.71
N GLY A 6 -12.27 16.00 70.96
CA GLY A 6 -13.00 14.94 70.25
C GLY A 6 -13.25 15.38 68.81
N LEU A 7 -12.23 15.24 67.94
CA LEU A 7 -12.37 15.44 66.49
C LEU A 7 -13.23 14.31 65.91
N ILE A 8 -14.39 14.65 65.36
CA ILE A 8 -15.10 13.82 64.39
C ILE A 8 -14.64 14.31 63.01
N SER A 9 -13.56 13.72 62.51
CA SER A 9 -13.08 13.94 61.15
C SER A 9 -13.89 13.06 60.21
N LEU A 10 -14.93 13.61 59.59
CA LEU A 10 -15.67 12.94 58.52
C LEU A 10 -14.79 12.95 57.26
N ALA A 11 -14.05 11.87 57.02
CA ALA A 11 -13.31 11.68 55.79
C ALA A 11 -14.31 11.31 54.67
N ILE A 12 -14.73 12.31 53.90
CA ILE A 12 -15.42 12.10 52.62
C ILE A 12 -14.36 11.59 51.64
N VAL A 13 -14.30 10.28 51.46
CA VAL A 13 -13.52 9.66 50.39
C VAL A 13 -14.28 9.91 49.09
N ALA A 14 -13.98 11.02 48.43
CA ALA A 14 -14.35 11.23 47.04
C ALA A 14 -13.52 10.27 46.19
N VAL A 15 -14.09 9.12 45.85
CA VAL A 15 -13.56 8.26 44.80
C VAL A 15 -13.74 9.01 43.49
N MET A 16 -12.73 9.79 43.09
CA MET A 16 -12.58 10.19 41.70
C MET A 16 -12.30 8.93 40.91
N VAL A 17 -13.35 8.35 40.32
CA VAL A 17 -13.18 7.44 39.19
C VAL A 17 -12.66 8.33 38.06
N ALA A 18 -11.34 8.35 37.90
CA ALA A 18 -10.73 8.82 36.68
C ALA A 18 -11.22 7.89 35.57
N VAL A 19 -12.29 8.29 34.88
CA VAL A 19 -12.60 7.76 33.57
C VAL A 19 -11.44 8.22 32.70
N THR A 20 -10.42 7.37 32.59
CA THR A 20 -9.41 7.51 31.55
C THR A 20 -10.18 7.38 30.25
N THR A 21 -10.52 8.52 29.66
CA THR A 21 -11.03 8.58 28.30
C THR A 21 -9.99 7.87 27.45
N GLY A 22 -10.29 6.62 27.06
CA GLY A 22 -9.53 5.93 26.04
C GLY A 22 -9.43 6.86 24.87
N HIS A 23 -8.19 7.18 24.46
CA HIS A 23 -7.93 8.02 23.31
C HIS A 23 -8.79 7.55 22.15
N ALA A 24 -9.81 8.33 21.79
CA ALA A 24 -10.32 8.29 20.43
C ALA A 24 -9.09 8.61 19.57
N GLN A 25 -8.49 7.60 18.96
CA GLN A 25 -7.41 7.83 18.01
C GLN A 25 -8.02 8.69 16.91
N ASP A 26 -7.64 9.96 16.86
CA ASP A 26 -8.07 10.89 15.82
C ASP A 26 -7.76 10.25 14.47
N LEU A 27 -8.81 9.78 13.79
CA LEU A 27 -8.67 9.23 12.45
C LEU A 27 -8.26 10.38 11.53
N PRO A 28 -7.16 10.24 10.78
CA PRO A 28 -6.63 11.31 9.95
C PRO A 28 -7.72 11.87 9.03
N LEU A 29 -7.69 13.18 8.83
CA LEU A 29 -8.65 13.87 7.94
C LEU A 29 -8.36 13.57 6.46
N VAL A 30 -7.12 13.21 6.15
CA VAL A 30 -6.65 12.92 4.80
C VAL A 30 -5.58 11.83 4.87
N GLY A 31 -5.47 11.01 3.84
CA GLY A 31 -4.37 10.07 3.72
C GLY A 31 -4.66 8.92 2.77
N PHE A 32 -4.03 7.80 3.06
CA PHE A 32 -4.19 6.55 2.33
C PHE A 32 -5.08 5.58 3.08
N LEU A 33 -5.92 4.85 2.36
CA LEU A 33 -6.71 3.72 2.84
C LEU A 33 -6.13 2.42 2.27
N PHE A 34 -5.77 1.50 3.16
CA PHE A 34 -5.23 0.16 2.88
C PHE A 34 -6.13 -0.89 3.53
N ASP A 35 -6.90 -1.66 2.75
CA ASP A 35 -7.73 -2.77 3.24
C ASP A 35 -8.40 -2.52 4.61
N GLY A 36 -9.10 -1.38 4.74
CA GLY A 36 -9.83 -0.97 5.95
C GLY A 36 -9.02 -0.20 7.00
N ARG A 37 -7.72 0.07 6.77
CA ARG A 37 -6.85 0.86 7.65
C ARG A 37 -6.43 2.17 6.99
N SER A 38 -6.51 3.28 7.72
CA SER A 38 -6.04 4.59 7.24
C SER A 38 -4.61 4.88 7.70
N ALA A 39 -3.81 5.52 6.84
CA ALA A 39 -2.56 6.18 7.22
C ALA A 39 -2.49 7.60 6.66
N GLY A 40 -2.33 8.58 7.54
CA GLY A 40 -2.22 10.00 7.20
C GLY A 40 -1.54 10.86 8.26
N ASP A 41 -1.03 10.22 9.33
CA ASP A 41 -0.25 10.85 10.38
C ASP A 41 0.90 9.90 10.75
N SER A 42 2.14 10.42 10.82
CA SER A 42 3.32 9.61 11.14
C SER A 42 3.34 9.03 12.56
N ARG A 43 2.44 9.48 13.45
CA ARG A 43 2.19 8.87 14.77
C ARG A 43 1.38 7.58 14.69
N GLN A 44 0.77 7.29 13.54
CA GLN A 44 0.06 6.02 13.31
C GLN A 44 1.04 4.87 13.07
N ALA A 45 0.54 3.64 13.22
CA ALA A 45 1.33 2.45 12.94
C ALA A 45 1.83 2.45 11.48
N ALA A 46 3.06 1.95 11.29
CA ALA A 46 3.65 1.84 9.96
C ALA A 46 2.81 0.92 9.06
N VAL A 47 2.75 1.28 7.79
CA VAL A 47 2.14 0.49 6.73
C VAL A 47 3.18 -0.49 6.20
N SER A 48 2.90 -1.78 6.35
CA SER A 48 3.79 -2.83 5.83
C SER A 48 3.55 -3.10 4.36
N LEU A 49 4.58 -2.89 3.56
CA LEU A 49 4.63 -3.41 2.19
C LEU A 49 5.05 -4.87 2.24
N VAL A 50 4.28 -5.74 1.57
CA VAL A 50 4.46 -7.19 1.65
C VAL A 50 5.12 -7.69 0.38
N GLY A 51 6.27 -8.35 0.54
CA GLY A 51 6.95 -9.10 -0.51
C GLY A 51 6.98 -10.59 -0.21
N ILE A 52 7.31 -11.39 -1.23
CA ILE A 52 7.42 -12.85 -1.11
C ILE A 52 8.79 -13.27 -1.63
N ARG A 53 9.52 -14.07 -0.85
CA ARG A 53 10.72 -14.78 -1.27
C ARG A 53 10.34 -16.23 -1.51
N PHE A 54 10.35 -16.63 -2.78
CA PHE A 54 10.09 -18.02 -3.16
C PHE A 54 11.33 -18.88 -2.96
N THR A 55 11.17 -20.00 -2.27
CA THR A 55 12.21 -21.02 -2.05
C THR A 55 11.82 -22.35 -2.71
N GLY A 56 12.70 -23.36 -2.65
CA GLY A 56 12.43 -24.67 -3.26
C GLY A 56 12.90 -24.77 -4.72
N GLU A 57 12.19 -25.55 -5.54
CA GLU A 57 12.60 -25.85 -6.92
C GLU A 57 12.50 -24.64 -7.86
N CYS A 58 11.67 -23.66 -7.52
CA CYS A 58 11.43 -22.45 -8.28
C CYS A 58 11.71 -21.20 -7.45
N PRO A 59 12.99 -20.86 -7.18
CA PRO A 59 13.33 -19.67 -6.43
C PRO A 59 12.98 -18.38 -7.18
N GLY A 60 12.76 -17.30 -6.45
CA GLY A 60 12.45 -15.99 -7.02
C GLY A 60 11.91 -15.02 -5.97
N GLU A 61 11.60 -13.78 -6.37
CA GLU A 61 11.12 -12.76 -5.44
C GLU A 61 9.99 -11.93 -6.04
N LEU A 62 8.98 -11.62 -5.22
CA LEU A 62 8.00 -10.57 -5.47
C LEU A 62 8.34 -9.38 -4.59
N SER A 63 8.62 -8.25 -5.24
CA SER A 63 9.00 -7.02 -4.54
C SER A 63 7.88 -6.54 -3.59
N PRO A 64 8.24 -6.05 -2.40
CA PRO A 64 7.26 -5.50 -1.46
C PRO A 64 6.39 -4.40 -2.07
N SER A 65 5.08 -4.60 -2.03
CA SER A 65 4.10 -3.63 -2.48
C SER A 65 2.82 -3.69 -1.65
N THR A 66 1.97 -2.68 -1.77
CA THR A 66 0.62 -2.68 -1.20
C THR A 66 -0.35 -1.87 -2.05
N SER A 67 -1.62 -2.24 -2.02
CA SER A 67 -2.67 -1.48 -2.71
C SER A 67 -3.24 -0.41 -1.77
N ALA A 68 -3.46 0.78 -2.31
CA ALA A 68 -3.97 1.91 -1.57
C ALA A 68 -5.02 2.68 -2.38
N ARG A 69 -5.84 3.45 -1.66
CA ARG A 69 -6.68 4.52 -2.20
C ARG A 69 -6.43 5.80 -1.42
N PHE A 70 -6.64 6.95 -2.04
CA PHE A 70 -6.57 8.25 -1.36
C PHE A 70 -7.95 8.62 -0.83
N PHE A 71 -8.02 9.28 0.33
CA PHE A 71 -9.25 9.83 0.89
C PHE A 71 -9.01 11.22 1.48
N SER A 72 -10.03 12.07 1.43
CA SER A 72 -10.13 13.31 2.18
C SER A 72 -11.53 13.40 2.81
N LYS A 73 -11.60 13.76 4.10
CA LYS A 73 -12.86 13.97 4.82
C LYS A 73 -13.49 15.33 4.52
N SER A 74 -12.74 16.28 3.98
CA SER A 74 -13.24 17.63 3.66
C SER A 74 -13.80 17.74 2.25
N THR A 75 -13.26 16.99 1.29
CA THR A 75 -13.78 16.96 -0.08
C THR A 75 -14.31 15.58 -0.44
N GLN A 76 -15.62 15.53 -0.68
CA GLN A 76 -16.28 14.32 -1.16
C GLN A 76 -15.87 14.01 -2.61
N PRO A 77 -15.70 12.72 -2.96
CA PRO A 77 -15.55 12.31 -4.35
C PRO A 77 -16.72 12.77 -5.22
N ALA A 78 -16.42 13.25 -6.41
CA ALA A 78 -17.41 13.70 -7.38
C ALA A 78 -16.89 13.52 -8.81
N PRO A 79 -17.78 13.46 -9.83
CA PRO A 79 -17.38 13.37 -11.22
C PRO A 79 -16.35 14.45 -11.58
N GLU A 80 -15.40 14.06 -12.44
CA GLU A 80 -14.32 14.92 -12.96
C GLU A 80 -13.29 15.39 -11.92
N LEU A 81 -13.42 14.97 -10.66
CA LEU A 81 -12.37 15.19 -9.67
C LEU A 81 -11.23 14.21 -9.86
N ARG A 82 -10.02 14.71 -9.67
CA ARG A 82 -8.80 13.91 -9.64
C ARG A 82 -8.02 14.23 -8.37
N ALA A 83 -7.56 13.17 -7.70
CA ALA A 83 -6.68 13.26 -6.54
C ALA A 83 -5.24 13.00 -7.01
N VAL A 84 -4.40 14.01 -6.89
CA VAL A 84 -2.97 13.94 -7.17
C VAL A 84 -2.24 13.89 -5.84
N VAL A 85 -1.46 12.85 -5.60
CA VAL A 85 -0.62 12.74 -4.39
C VAL A 85 0.83 12.60 -4.81
N ARG A 86 1.71 13.43 -4.28
CA ARG A 86 3.14 13.46 -4.58
C ARG A 86 3.95 13.22 -3.33
N ASN A 87 4.89 12.30 -3.42
CA ASN A 87 5.86 12.06 -2.36
C ASN A 87 6.94 13.15 -2.42
N VAL A 88 6.98 14.02 -1.42
CA VAL A 88 7.90 15.16 -1.36
C VAL A 88 9.09 14.94 -0.44
N THR A 89 9.18 13.76 0.18
CA THR A 89 10.28 13.34 1.07
C THR A 89 11.64 13.62 0.44
N PHE A 90 12.60 14.02 1.27
CA PHE A 90 13.95 14.30 0.81
C PHE A 90 14.65 13.04 0.25
N GLY A 91 15.47 13.24 -0.78
CA GLY A 91 16.32 12.19 -1.35
C GLY A 91 15.68 11.30 -2.41
N PHE A 92 14.50 11.64 -2.94
CA PHE A 92 14.08 11.15 -4.25
C PHE A 92 14.87 11.87 -5.35
N ALA A 93 15.46 11.11 -6.27
CA ALA A 93 16.27 11.64 -7.37
C ALA A 93 15.43 11.96 -8.60
N GLY A 94 15.89 12.91 -9.42
CA GLY A 94 15.24 13.32 -10.67
C GLY A 94 14.38 14.58 -10.55
N GLU A 95 14.05 15.17 -11.70
CA GLU A 95 13.25 16.40 -11.78
C GLU A 95 11.80 16.17 -11.33
N GLN A 96 11.28 14.95 -11.55
CA GLN A 96 9.91 14.59 -11.20
C GLN A 96 9.89 13.68 -9.98
N LYS A 97 9.43 14.25 -8.86
CA LYS A 97 9.15 13.47 -7.64
C LYS A 97 8.05 12.43 -7.90
N PRO A 98 8.08 11.25 -7.23
CA PRO A 98 7.05 10.24 -7.39
C PRO A 98 5.66 10.78 -7.06
N PHE A 99 4.69 10.51 -7.93
CA PHE A 99 3.32 10.91 -7.73
C PHE A 99 2.34 9.87 -8.28
N THR A 100 1.09 10.01 -7.90
CA THR A 100 -0.06 9.31 -8.45
C THR A 100 -1.12 10.35 -8.82
N ASP A 101 -1.87 10.11 -9.88
CA ASP A 101 -2.97 10.95 -10.35
C ASP A 101 -4.17 10.04 -10.63
N ARG A 102 -5.18 10.11 -9.76
CA ARG A 102 -6.28 9.14 -9.70
C ARG A 102 -7.62 9.81 -9.81
N GLU A 103 -8.56 9.12 -10.45
CA GLU A 103 -9.96 9.56 -10.44
C GLU A 103 -10.50 9.57 -9.00
N TYR A 104 -11.31 10.57 -8.68
CA TYR A 104 -11.85 10.80 -7.34
C TYR A 104 -13.36 11.02 -7.40
N PHE A 105 -14.09 10.05 -7.98
CA PHE A 105 -15.55 10.15 -8.14
C PHE A 105 -16.37 8.97 -7.59
N ASN A 106 -15.74 7.84 -7.27
CA ASN A 106 -16.45 6.61 -6.91
C ASN A 106 -16.38 6.33 -5.40
N GLY A 107 -17.53 6.39 -4.72
CA GLY A 107 -17.63 6.11 -3.29
C GLY A 107 -17.00 7.21 -2.44
N ASP A 108 -16.24 6.83 -1.41
CA ASP A 108 -15.64 7.75 -0.43
C ASP A 108 -14.13 7.98 -0.65
N VAL A 109 -13.57 7.44 -1.74
CA VAL A 109 -12.11 7.35 -1.97
C VAL A 109 -11.75 7.44 -3.46
N SER A 110 -10.45 7.56 -3.76
CA SER A 110 -9.94 7.55 -5.14
C SER A 110 -9.96 6.16 -5.79
N GLU A 111 -9.76 6.15 -7.11
CA GLU A 111 -9.26 4.97 -7.85
C GLU A 111 -8.06 4.37 -7.13
N GLY A 112 -7.99 3.03 -7.10
CA GLY A 112 -6.89 2.30 -6.48
C GLY A 112 -5.56 2.49 -7.21
N PHE A 113 -4.49 2.49 -6.44
CA PHE A 113 -3.12 2.50 -6.94
C PHE A 113 -2.22 1.64 -6.07
N VAL A 114 -1.02 1.36 -6.56
CA VAL A 114 -0.05 0.53 -5.85
C VAL A 114 1.08 1.40 -5.33
N ILE A 115 1.41 1.20 -4.07
CA ILE A 115 2.57 1.79 -3.39
C ILE A 115 3.67 0.72 -3.34
N ARG A 116 4.91 1.11 -3.61
CA ARG A 116 6.08 0.24 -3.50
C ARG A 116 7.33 1.02 -3.11
N PHE A 117 8.33 0.32 -2.58
CA PHE A 117 9.63 0.95 -2.38
C PHE A 117 10.30 1.31 -3.72
N GLY A 118 10.93 2.49 -3.78
CA GLY A 118 11.65 2.96 -4.95
C GLY A 118 12.30 4.32 -4.73
N ASP A 119 13.07 4.79 -5.70
CA ASP A 119 13.83 6.04 -5.66
C ASP A 119 13.41 7.07 -6.72
N ARG A 120 12.47 6.70 -7.60
CA ARG A 120 11.98 7.53 -8.71
C ARG A 120 10.52 7.23 -9.04
N HIS A 121 9.91 8.08 -9.87
CA HIS A 121 8.59 7.80 -10.43
C HIS A 121 8.66 6.68 -11.47
N GLU A 122 7.79 5.67 -11.34
CA GLU A 122 7.75 4.56 -12.28
C GLU A 122 6.30 4.15 -12.58
N GLY A 123 5.83 4.53 -13.78
CA GLY A 123 4.53 4.15 -14.30
C GLY A 123 3.38 4.51 -13.36
N LYS A 124 2.59 3.51 -12.97
CA LYS A 124 1.38 3.69 -12.15
C LYS A 124 1.63 3.66 -10.65
N PHE A 125 2.88 3.48 -10.21
CA PHE A 125 3.22 3.25 -8.81
C PHE A 125 3.60 4.54 -8.09
N LEU A 126 3.10 4.72 -6.88
CA LEU A 126 3.62 5.74 -5.96
C LEU A 126 4.83 5.16 -5.23
N ALA A 127 6.02 5.66 -5.56
CA ALA A 127 7.24 5.23 -4.88
C ALA A 127 7.36 5.87 -3.48
N VAL A 128 7.73 5.04 -2.51
CA VAL A 128 8.01 5.43 -1.12
C VAL A 128 9.38 4.91 -0.69
N ARG A 129 9.90 5.42 0.42
CA ARG A 129 11.12 4.92 1.07
C ARG A 129 10.78 4.25 2.40
N PRO A 130 11.64 3.36 2.92
CA PRO A 130 11.48 2.87 4.29
C PRO A 130 11.49 4.02 5.29
N GLY A 131 10.61 3.98 6.29
CA GLY A 131 10.43 5.03 7.29
C GLY A 131 9.35 6.05 6.93
N GLU A 132 9.43 7.23 7.54
CA GLU A 132 8.46 8.31 7.35
C GLU A 132 8.59 8.94 5.96
N ASN A 133 7.47 9.07 5.27
CA ASN A 133 7.36 9.78 4.00
C ASN A 133 6.39 10.96 4.15
N GLN A 134 6.74 12.09 3.55
CA GLN A 134 5.93 13.29 3.48
C GLN A 134 5.27 13.40 2.11
N PHE A 135 3.98 13.73 2.11
CA PHE A 135 3.17 13.84 0.90
C PHE A 135 2.54 15.22 0.80
N GLU A 136 2.48 15.72 -0.43
CA GLU A 136 1.60 16.82 -0.82
C GLU A 136 0.49 16.26 -1.68
N TYR A 137 -0.72 16.75 -1.49
CA TYR A 137 -1.85 16.34 -2.30
C TYR A 137 -2.62 17.54 -2.85
N GLU A 138 -3.31 17.29 -3.95
CA GLU A 138 -4.23 18.19 -4.60
C GLU A 138 -5.45 17.41 -5.08
N ILE A 139 -6.64 17.88 -4.73
CA ILE A 139 -7.89 17.48 -5.37
C ILE A 139 -8.26 18.60 -6.34
N ARG A 140 -8.39 18.24 -7.63
CA ARG A 140 -8.63 19.21 -8.70
C ARG A 140 -9.74 18.78 -9.65
N ARG A 141 -10.40 19.76 -10.26
CA ARG A 141 -11.26 19.58 -11.44
C ARG A 141 -10.60 20.28 -12.62
N GLY A 142 -10.11 19.50 -13.58
CA GLY A 142 -9.32 20.05 -14.69
C GLY A 142 -8.09 20.82 -14.20
N LYS A 143 -8.09 22.14 -14.37
CA LYS A 143 -7.02 23.05 -13.91
C LYS A 143 -7.32 23.76 -12.58
N GLN A 144 -8.54 23.62 -12.05
CA GLN A 144 -8.95 24.27 -10.82
C GLN A 144 -8.60 23.37 -9.63
N SER A 145 -7.77 23.89 -8.74
CA SER A 145 -7.50 23.29 -7.43
C SER A 145 -8.70 23.52 -6.50
N ILE A 146 -9.20 22.46 -5.87
CA ILE A 146 -10.34 22.49 -4.95
C ILE A 146 -9.84 22.36 -3.51
N GLU A 147 -8.94 21.43 -3.27
CA GLU A 147 -8.33 21.19 -1.97
C GLU A 147 -6.85 20.88 -2.16
N THR A 148 -6.00 21.42 -1.29
CA THR A 148 -4.59 21.07 -1.23
C THR A 148 -4.18 20.91 0.22
N GLY A 149 -3.14 20.11 0.45
CA GLY A 149 -2.61 19.93 1.79
C GLY A 149 -1.42 18.99 1.83
N LYS A 150 -1.03 18.65 3.05
CA LYS A 150 0.08 17.74 3.31
C LYS A 150 -0.31 16.70 4.36
N PHE A 151 0.30 15.53 4.28
CA PHE A 151 0.20 14.50 5.29
C PHE A 151 1.46 13.64 5.28
N SER A 152 1.63 12.79 6.29
CA SER A 152 2.75 11.85 6.37
C SER A 152 2.26 10.43 6.61
N ALA A 153 3.06 9.46 6.19
CA ALA A 153 2.83 8.05 6.49
C ALA A 153 4.17 7.32 6.59
N THR A 154 4.26 6.40 7.54
CA THR A 154 5.46 5.58 7.78
C THR A 154 5.29 4.23 7.10
N PHE A 155 6.32 3.78 6.40
CA PHE A 155 6.30 2.51 5.67
C PHE A 155 7.43 1.58 6.12
N ASP A 156 7.12 0.30 6.27
CA ASP A 156 8.11 -0.75 6.53
C ASP A 156 7.98 -1.91 5.53
N SER A 157 8.96 -2.81 5.56
CA SER A 157 8.97 -4.00 4.69
C SER A 157 8.67 -5.24 5.51
N ARG A 158 7.80 -6.10 4.99
CA ARG A 158 7.66 -7.48 5.45
C ARG A 158 7.86 -8.41 4.28
N THR A 159 8.73 -9.40 4.45
CA THR A 159 8.97 -10.45 3.46
C THR A 159 8.58 -11.78 4.08
N PHE A 160 7.73 -12.52 3.38
CA PHE A 160 7.40 -13.90 3.75
C PHE A 160 8.16 -14.87 2.85
N GLU A 161 8.59 -15.98 3.44
CA GLU A 161 9.10 -17.10 2.66
C GLU A 161 7.94 -17.99 2.24
N GLN A 162 7.95 -18.42 0.98
CA GLN A 162 6.98 -19.35 0.45
C GLN A 162 7.70 -20.41 -0.39
N GLU A 163 7.56 -21.67 -0.02
CA GLU A 163 8.05 -22.77 -0.85
C GLU A 163 7.25 -22.85 -2.15
N ARG A 164 7.95 -22.97 -3.28
CA ARG A 164 7.36 -23.02 -4.63
C ARG A 164 7.94 -24.18 -5.41
N ASP A 165 7.08 -25.16 -5.65
CA ASP A 165 7.40 -26.32 -6.47
C ASP A 165 7.37 -26.00 -7.96
N ALA A 166 8.20 -26.71 -8.72
CA ALA A 166 8.13 -26.64 -10.16
C ALA A 166 7.13 -27.66 -10.69
N ARG A 167 6.41 -27.29 -11.77
CA ARG A 167 5.52 -28.23 -12.47
C ARG A 167 6.18 -28.75 -13.74
N LEU A 168 5.92 -30.01 -14.06
CA LEU A 168 6.30 -30.61 -15.35
C LEU A 168 5.23 -30.31 -16.39
N VAL A 169 5.65 -29.70 -17.51
CA VAL A 169 4.79 -29.39 -18.65
C VAL A 169 5.30 -30.19 -19.85
N TRP A 170 4.41 -30.94 -20.50
CA TRP A 170 4.76 -31.64 -21.75
C TRP A 170 4.93 -30.62 -22.87
N ARG A 171 6.11 -30.60 -23.49
CA ARG A 171 6.40 -29.81 -24.68
C ARG A 171 6.48 -30.74 -25.88
N GLU A 172 5.74 -30.41 -26.93
CA GLU A 172 5.86 -31.07 -28.23
C GLU A 172 6.47 -30.13 -29.27
N THR A 173 7.33 -30.68 -30.12
CA THR A 173 7.82 -30.02 -31.32
C THR A 173 7.41 -30.87 -32.52
N LYS A 174 6.71 -30.23 -33.47
CA LYS A 174 6.32 -30.86 -34.73
C LYS A 174 7.32 -30.48 -35.80
N TYR A 175 7.87 -31.48 -36.48
CA TYR A 175 8.73 -31.26 -37.64
C TYR A 175 8.25 -32.09 -38.81
N CYS A 176 8.32 -31.50 -39.99
CA CYS A 176 7.92 -32.17 -41.21
C CYS A 176 9.03 -33.11 -41.68
N VAL A 177 8.71 -34.39 -41.87
CA VAL A 177 9.65 -35.39 -42.38
C VAL A 177 9.49 -35.66 -43.87
N ARG A 178 8.41 -35.15 -44.50
CA ARG A 178 8.20 -35.23 -45.96
C ARG A 178 7.41 -34.03 -46.47
N TYR A 179 7.96 -33.38 -47.48
CA TYR A 179 7.31 -32.30 -48.21
C TYR A 179 6.91 -32.74 -49.62
N GLU A 180 5.75 -32.28 -50.09
CA GLU A 180 5.32 -32.39 -51.48
C GLU A 180 4.85 -31.03 -51.98
N LYS A 181 5.39 -30.57 -53.12
CA LYS A 181 5.08 -29.24 -53.68
C LYS A 181 5.15 -28.12 -52.62
N LYS A 182 6.17 -28.19 -51.74
CA LYS A 182 6.40 -27.29 -50.60
C LYS A 182 5.35 -27.32 -49.47
N ARG A 183 4.42 -28.28 -49.47
CA ARG A 183 3.49 -28.54 -48.35
C ARG A 183 3.99 -29.71 -47.53
N CYS A 184 3.89 -29.61 -46.21
CA CYS A 184 4.15 -30.76 -45.36
C CYS A 184 3.05 -31.81 -45.54
N VAL A 185 3.43 -33.05 -45.82
CA VAL A 185 2.47 -34.18 -45.99
C VAL A 185 2.68 -35.29 -44.96
N LYS A 186 3.81 -35.28 -44.24
CA LYS A 186 4.05 -36.18 -43.12
C LYS A 186 4.79 -35.44 -42.02
N GLU A 187 4.15 -35.37 -40.87
CA GLU A 187 4.72 -34.80 -39.66
C GLU A 187 5.24 -35.90 -38.75
N ARG A 188 6.23 -35.54 -37.93
CA ARG A 188 6.64 -36.30 -36.76
C ARG A 188 6.58 -35.39 -35.55
N VAL A 189 6.04 -35.93 -34.47
CA VAL A 189 6.00 -35.25 -33.17
C VAL A 189 7.11 -35.85 -32.30
N SER A 190 7.93 -34.99 -31.71
CA SER A 190 8.81 -35.34 -30.61
C SER A 190 8.45 -34.49 -29.41
N GLY A 191 8.48 -35.04 -28.21
CA GLY A 191 8.20 -34.28 -27.01
C GLY A 191 9.05 -34.70 -25.82
N TYR A 192 9.09 -33.81 -24.84
CA TYR A 192 9.81 -33.99 -23.58
C TYR A 192 9.05 -33.26 -22.46
N TYR A 193 9.27 -33.66 -21.22
CA TYR A 193 8.79 -32.90 -20.06
C TYR A 193 9.77 -31.75 -19.76
N GLU A 194 9.25 -30.53 -19.74
CA GLU A 194 9.97 -29.33 -19.32
C GLU A 194 9.53 -28.94 -17.91
N ARG A 195 10.49 -28.62 -17.04
CA ARG A 195 10.21 -28.07 -15.72
C ARG A 195 9.93 -26.57 -15.85
N THR A 196 8.78 -26.12 -15.38
CA THR A 196 8.36 -24.70 -15.44
C THR A 196 7.91 -24.21 -14.08
N CYS A 197 8.17 -22.94 -13.79
CA CYS A 197 7.68 -22.26 -12.59
C CYS A 197 6.36 -21.54 -12.92
N SER A 198 5.36 -21.67 -12.06
CA SER A 198 4.08 -20.95 -12.15
C SER A 198 3.75 -20.25 -10.86
#